data_AF-A0A817DXZ4-F1
#
_entry.id   AF-A0A817DXZ4-F1
#
_cell.length_a   1.000
_cell.length_b   1.000
_cell.length_c   1.000
_cell.angle_alpha   90.00
_cell.angle_beta   90.00
_cell.angle_gamma   90.00
#
_symmetry.space_group_name_H-M   'P 1'
#
loop_
_entity.id
_entity.type
_entity.pdbx_description
1 polymer ?
#
loop_
_entity_poly.entity_id
_entity_poly.type
_entity_poly.pdbx_seq_one_letter_code
_entity_poly.pdbx_strand_id
1 'polypeptide(L)'
;MPTYLSSSDQTLLTNIFSTYEQIFGTTTKCQYQPFPAIEHKSVHPFFNEYEERHKILIEFFKHIPEFNNLFIDDKIRLIRNHFGGMITINELMLARSMNENLVSSLNNTFDRFHVLDYTCNVLR
;
A
#
# COMPACT_ATOMS: atom_id res chain seq x y z
N MET A 1 24.44 -9.65 28.76
CA MET A 1 25.30 -9.67 27.56
C MET A 1 24.43 -9.32 26.38
N PRO A 2 24.69 -8.22 25.63
CA PRO A 2 23.95 -7.95 24.41
C PRO A 2 24.31 -9.04 23.39
N THR A 3 23.32 -9.81 22.96
CA THR A 3 23.44 -10.76 21.86
C THR A 3 23.47 -9.97 20.56
N TYR A 4 24.64 -9.89 19.95
CA TYR A 4 24.79 -9.32 18.61
C TYR A 4 24.17 -10.28 17.57
N LEU A 5 23.57 -9.71 16.53
CA LEU A 5 23.09 -10.45 15.36
C LEU A 5 24.24 -11.22 14.71
N SER A 6 23.95 -12.41 14.18
CA SER A 6 24.95 -13.14 13.39
C SER A 6 25.33 -12.34 12.13
N SER A 7 26.50 -12.61 11.56
CA SER A 7 26.90 -11.97 10.29
C SER A 7 25.89 -12.25 9.17
N SER A 8 25.27 -13.43 9.17
CA SER A 8 24.22 -13.79 8.21
C SER A 8 22.98 -12.91 8.38
N ASP A 9 22.52 -12.70 9.62
CA ASP A 9 21.34 -11.87 9.88
C ASP A 9 21.62 -10.40 9.58
N GLN A 10 22.83 -9.91 9.85
CA GLN A 10 23.24 -8.55 9.50
C GLN A 10 23.21 -8.33 7.98
N THR A 11 23.72 -9.28 7.20
CA THR A 11 23.66 -9.23 5.74
C THR A 11 22.22 -9.27 5.24
N LEU A 12 21.37 -10.13 5.81
CA LEU A 12 19.96 -10.22 5.47
C LEU A 12 19.24 -8.87 5.69
N LEU A 13 19.38 -8.29 6.88
CA LEU A 13 18.75 -7.02 7.22
C LEU A 13 19.26 -5.88 6.32
N THR A 14 20.56 -5.87 6.03
CA THR A 14 21.15 -4.88 5.11
C THR A 14 20.54 -5.01 3.71
N ASN A 15 20.41 -6.24 3.18
CA ASN A 15 19.83 -6.47 1.85
C ASN A 15 18.36 -6.05 1.79
N ILE A 16 17.56 -6.38 2.81
CA ILE A 16 16.16 -5.96 2.89
C ILE A 16 16.06 -4.42 2.91
N PHE A 17 16.87 -3.77 3.75
CA PHE A 17 16.86 -2.33 3.89
C PHE A 17 17.32 -1.60 2.63
N SER A 18 18.47 -1.99 2.05
CA SER A 18 18.98 -1.38 0.82
C SER A 18 18.04 -1.57 -0.36
N THR A 19 17.38 -2.73 -0.44
CA THR A 19 16.35 -3.02 -1.45
C THR A 19 15.13 -2.11 -1.27
N TYR A 20 14.70 -1.92 -0.02
CA TYR A 20 13.62 -1.01 0.31
C TYR A 20 13.99 0.43 -0.10
N GLU A 21 15.16 0.93 0.30
CA GLU A 21 15.62 2.27 -0.11
C GLU A 21 15.77 2.41 -1.62
N GLN A 22 16.20 1.38 -2.33
CA GLN A 22 16.32 1.45 -3.78
C GLN A 22 14.93 1.62 -4.44
N ILE A 23 13.94 0.84 -4.02
CA ILE A 23 12.61 0.79 -4.65
C ILE A 23 11.72 1.95 -4.18
N PHE A 24 11.84 2.32 -2.91
CA PHE A 24 11.07 3.39 -2.28
C PHE A 24 11.80 4.75 -2.23
N GLY A 25 13.11 4.79 -2.49
CA GLY A 25 13.90 6.03 -2.50
C GLY A 25 14.20 6.58 -3.89
N THR A 26 14.23 5.75 -4.95
CA THR A 26 14.49 6.23 -6.32
C THR A 26 13.23 6.66 -7.08
N THR A 27 12.03 6.24 -6.63
CA THR A 27 10.76 6.49 -7.31
C THR A 27 10.19 7.87 -6.97
N THR A 28 10.92 8.90 -7.40
CA THR A 28 10.77 10.32 -7.04
C THR A 28 9.52 11.04 -7.54
N LYS A 29 8.54 10.37 -8.17
CA LYS A 29 7.33 11.05 -8.69
C LYS A 29 5.99 10.56 -8.14
N CYS A 30 5.90 9.34 -7.58
CA CYS A 30 4.62 8.77 -7.17
C CYS A 30 4.52 8.54 -5.64
N GLN A 31 5.64 8.40 -4.93
CA GLN A 31 5.65 7.92 -3.54
C GLN A 31 5.57 9.00 -2.45
N TYR A 32 5.78 10.27 -2.79
CA TYR A 32 5.70 11.38 -1.82
C TYR A 32 4.41 12.19 -1.89
N GLN A 33 3.49 11.84 -2.79
CA GLN A 33 2.17 12.46 -2.75
C GLN A 33 1.35 11.71 -1.70
N PRO A 34 0.83 12.44 -0.69
CA PRO A 34 -0.06 11.84 0.31
C PRO A 34 -1.23 11.17 -0.40
N PHE A 35 -1.62 9.96 0.02
CA PHE A 35 -2.75 9.27 -0.59
C PHE A 35 -4.07 9.87 -0.12
N PRO A 36 -5.06 10.05 -1.02
CA PRO A 36 -4.95 10.07 -2.47
C PRO A 36 -4.37 11.41 -2.95
N ALA A 37 -3.58 11.37 -4.02
CA ALA A 37 -2.91 12.54 -4.60
C ALA A 37 -3.91 13.61 -5.06
N ILE A 38 -5.08 13.17 -5.55
CA ILE A 38 -6.20 14.01 -5.97
C ILE A 38 -7.48 13.57 -5.28
N GLU A 39 -8.48 14.44 -5.27
CA GLU A 39 -9.83 14.07 -4.85
C GLU A 39 -10.49 13.17 -5.90
N HIS A 40 -10.95 12.01 -5.45
CA HIS A 40 -11.68 11.05 -6.28
C HIS A 40 -13.19 11.18 -6.08
N LYS A 41 -13.93 11.10 -7.19
CA LYS A 41 -15.40 11.18 -7.21
C LYS A 41 -16.09 9.83 -7.36
N SER A 42 -15.32 8.75 -7.50
CA SER A 42 -15.82 7.40 -7.69
C SER A 42 -14.78 6.35 -7.31
N VAL A 43 -15.26 5.13 -7.11
CA VAL A 43 -14.50 3.98 -6.60
C VAL A 43 -13.37 3.56 -7.54
N HIS A 44 -13.61 3.65 -8.85
CA HIS A 44 -12.65 3.19 -9.87
C HIS A 44 -11.32 3.98 -9.89
N PRO A 45 -11.30 5.32 -10.06
CA PRO A 45 -10.06 6.08 -10.07
C PRO A 45 -9.37 6.07 -8.69
N PHE A 46 -10.13 5.95 -7.60
CA PHE A 46 -9.59 5.78 -6.26
C PHE A 46 -8.79 4.47 -6.14
N PHE A 47 -9.36 3.34 -6.57
CA PHE A 47 -8.65 2.06 -6.54
C PHE A 47 -7.53 1.97 -7.57
N ASN A 48 -7.63 2.65 -8.71
CA ASN A 48 -6.54 2.69 -9.69
C ASN A 48 -5.30 3.40 -9.13
N GLU A 49 -5.48 4.51 -8.40
CA GLU A 49 -4.35 5.18 -7.74
C GLU A 49 -3.76 4.28 -6.63
N TYR A 50 -4.63 3.56 -5.91
CA TYR A 50 -4.21 2.61 -4.88
C TYR A 50 -3.46 1.40 -5.47
N GLU A 51 -3.83 0.93 -6.67
CA GLU A 51 -3.18 -0.17 -7.38
C GLU A 51 -1.70 0.12 -7.68
N GLU A 52 -1.34 1.37 -7.99
CA GLU A 52 0.05 1.74 -8.22
C GLU A 52 0.92 1.54 -6.97
N ARG A 53 0.35 1.74 -5.77
CA ARG A 53 1.03 1.44 -4.49
C ARG A 53 1.25 -0.06 -4.30
N HIS A 54 0.32 -0.88 -4.78
CA HIS A 54 0.45 -2.34 -4.76
C HIS A 54 1.55 -2.84 -5.66
N LYS A 55 1.65 -2.30 -6.88
CA LYS A 55 2.70 -2.67 -7.85
C LYS A 55 4.09 -2.45 -7.27
N ILE A 56 4.30 -1.32 -6.59
CA ILE A 56 5.57 -0.99 -5.94
C ILE A 56 5.92 -2.00 -4.84
N LEU A 57 4.96 -2.37 -3.98
CA LEU A 57 5.19 -3.38 -2.94
C LEU A 57 5.52 -4.75 -3.53
N ILE A 58 4.84 -5.14 -4.60
CA ILE A 58 5.17 -6.39 -5.31
C ILE A 58 6.57 -6.32 -5.91
N GLU A 59 6.96 -5.17 -6.47
CA GLU A 59 8.33 -4.98 -6.97
C GLU A 59 9.37 -5.11 -5.87
N PHE A 60 9.09 -4.60 -4.67
CA PHE A 60 9.92 -4.81 -3.49
C PHE A 60 10.12 -6.29 -3.15
N PHE A 61 9.06 -7.09 -3.12
CA PHE A 61 9.21 -8.52 -2.82
C PHE A 61 10.04 -9.29 -3.84
N LYS A 62 10.00 -8.91 -5.12
CA LYS A 62 10.83 -9.54 -6.15
C LYS A 62 12.32 -9.35 -5.95
N HIS A 63 12.74 -8.40 -5.11
CA HIS A 63 14.14 -8.15 -4.83
C HIS A 63 14.63 -8.83 -3.54
N ILE A 64 13.72 -9.43 -2.75
CA ILE A 64 14.07 -10.20 -1.55
C ILE A 64 14.39 -11.65 -1.97
N PRO A 65 15.65 -12.12 -1.82
CA PRO A 65 16.04 -13.47 -2.23
C PRO A 65 15.22 -14.57 -1.57
N GLU A 66 14.91 -14.43 -0.28
CA GLU A 66 14.11 -15.38 0.49
C GLU A 66 12.69 -15.50 -0.07
N PHE A 67 12.10 -14.38 -0.49
CA PHE A 67 10.79 -14.37 -1.12
C PHE A 67 10.84 -15.07 -2.48
N ASN A 68 11.88 -14.83 -3.27
CA ASN A 68 12.06 -15.43 -4.58
C ASN A 68 12.21 -16.95 -4.53
N ASN A 69 12.75 -17.49 -3.45
CA ASN A 69 12.93 -18.93 -3.24
C ASN A 69 11.63 -19.67 -2.90
N LEU A 70 10.53 -18.96 -2.67
CA LEU A 70 9.22 -19.55 -2.39
C LEU A 70 8.50 -20.02 -3.66
N PHE A 71 7.65 -21.04 -3.51
CA PHE A 71 6.70 -21.43 -4.55
C PHE A 71 5.68 -20.32 -4.81
N ILE A 72 5.10 -20.31 -6.02
CA ILE A 72 4.15 -19.27 -6.42
C ILE A 72 2.92 -19.21 -5.49
N ASP A 73 2.41 -20.37 -5.06
CA ASP A 73 1.26 -20.43 -4.15
C ASP A 73 1.58 -19.83 -2.78
N ASP A 74 2.81 -20.03 -2.30
CA ASP A 74 3.29 -19.45 -1.04
C ASP A 74 3.49 -17.94 -1.15
N LYS A 75 4.03 -17.46 -2.28
CA LYS A 75 4.15 -16.03 -2.59
C LYS A 75 2.78 -15.36 -2.57
N ILE A 76 1.79 -15.94 -3.26
CA ILE A 76 0.42 -15.41 -3.32
C ILE A 76 -0.21 -15.42 -1.92
N ARG A 77 -0.05 -16.51 -1.16
CA ARG A 77 -0.60 -16.65 0.19
C ARG A 77 -0.01 -15.61 1.15
N LEU A 78 1.31 -15.40 1.12
CA LEU A 78 1.99 -14.40 1.94
C LEU A 78 1.51 -12.99 1.62
N ILE A 79 1.49 -12.63 0.32
CA ILE A 79 1.00 -11.32 -0.11
C ILE A 79 -0.42 -11.13 0.40
N ARG A 80 -1.35 -12.05 0.12
CA ARG A 80 -2.76 -11.92 0.49
C ARG A 80 -2.97 -11.77 2.00
N ASN A 81 -2.25 -12.53 2.81
CA ASN A 81 -2.45 -12.56 4.26
C ASN A 81 -1.86 -11.35 4.97
N HIS A 82 -0.77 -10.79 4.45
CA HIS A 82 -0.04 -9.71 5.11
C HIS A 82 -0.21 -8.35 4.43
N PHE A 83 -0.96 -8.30 3.33
CA PHE A 83 -1.08 -7.12 2.49
C PHE A 83 -1.47 -5.85 3.23
N GLY A 84 -2.54 -5.91 4.03
CA GLY A 84 -3.04 -4.76 4.77
C GLY A 84 -2.00 -4.21 5.74
N GLY A 85 -1.32 -5.10 6.48
CA GLY A 85 -0.26 -4.69 7.41
C GLY A 85 0.94 -4.04 6.69
N MET A 86 1.31 -4.56 5.53
CA MET A 86 2.42 -4.01 4.74
C MET A 86 2.09 -2.63 4.18
N ILE A 87 0.85 -2.42 3.73
CA ILE A 87 0.38 -1.09 3.33
C ILE A 87 0.41 -0.13 4.53
N THR A 88 -0.12 -0.53 5.69
CA THR A 88 -0.14 0.35 6.87
C THR A 88 1.27 0.77 7.30
N ILE A 89 2.23 -0.16 7.33
CA ILE A 89 3.62 0.14 7.68
C ILE A 89 4.23 1.09 6.65
N ASN A 90 4.04 0.80 5.36
CA ASN A 90 4.58 1.60 4.28
C ASN A 90 3.96 3.01 4.25
N GLU A 91 2.66 3.13 4.47
CA GLU A 91 1.97 4.42 4.56
C GLU A 91 2.46 5.25 5.73
N LEU A 92 2.71 4.67 6.92
CA LEU A 92 3.28 5.43 8.04
C LEU A 92 4.69 5.96 7.75
N MET A 93 5.47 5.22 6.96
CA MET A 93 6.82 5.64 6.56
C MET A 93 6.80 6.69 5.44
N LEU A 94 5.82 6.63 4.54
CA LEU A 94 5.68 7.55 3.40
C LEU A 94 4.84 8.79 3.70
N ALA A 95 3.81 8.67 4.54
CA ALA A 95 2.90 9.74 4.91
C ALA A 95 3.49 10.54 6.08
N ARG A 96 4.31 11.54 5.76
CA ARG A 96 4.65 12.60 6.74
C ARG A 96 3.45 13.51 7.05
N SER A 97 2.37 13.42 6.29
CA SER A 97 1.08 14.09 6.53
C SER A 97 -0.07 13.33 5.86
N MET A 98 -1.24 13.33 6.51
CA MET A 98 -2.49 12.79 5.94
C MET A 98 -2.96 13.75 4.82
N ASN A 99 -3.37 13.23 3.65
CA ASN A 99 -3.88 14.10 2.57
C ASN A 99 -5.28 14.63 2.93
N GLU A 100 -5.52 15.92 2.72
CA GLU A 100 -6.85 16.53 2.82
C GLU A 100 -7.86 15.90 1.85
N ASN A 101 -7.37 15.35 0.74
CA ASN A 101 -8.19 14.65 -0.26
C ASN A 101 -8.72 13.29 0.20
N LEU A 102 -8.20 12.71 1.29
CA LEU A 102 -8.58 11.35 1.69
C LEU A 102 -10.03 11.31 2.20
N VAL A 103 -10.38 12.21 3.11
CA VAL A 103 -11.73 12.27 3.68
C VAL A 103 -12.76 12.60 2.60
N SER A 104 -12.49 13.60 1.75
CA SER A 104 -13.40 13.96 0.65
C SER A 104 -13.54 12.83 -0.37
N SER A 105 -12.44 12.16 -0.74
CA SER A 105 -12.48 11.01 -1.65
C SER A 105 -13.28 9.86 -1.07
N LEU A 106 -13.11 9.53 0.22
CA LEU A 106 -13.87 8.46 0.87
C LEU A 106 -15.36 8.79 0.90
N ASN A 107 -15.73 10.00 1.30
CA ASN A 107 -17.14 10.42 1.33
C ASN A 107 -17.75 10.39 -0.08
N ASN A 108 -17.08 10.96 -1.07
CA ASN A 108 -17.58 10.96 -2.46
C ASN A 108 -17.72 9.56 -3.06
N THR A 109 -16.83 8.65 -2.65
CA THR A 109 -16.72 7.31 -3.21
C THR A 109 -17.66 6.32 -2.53
N PHE A 110 -17.82 6.42 -1.21
CA PHE A 110 -18.56 5.45 -0.40
C PHE A 110 -19.91 5.98 0.13
N ASP A 111 -20.08 7.28 0.39
CA ASP A 111 -21.38 7.82 0.85
C ASP A 111 -22.42 7.90 -0.27
N ARG A 112 -22.00 7.89 -1.55
CA ARG A 112 -22.94 7.79 -2.67
C ARG A 112 -23.74 6.49 -2.68
N PHE A 113 -23.27 5.45 -1.99
CA PHE A 113 -24.05 4.21 -1.84
C PHE A 113 -25.21 4.35 -0.84
N HIS A 114 -25.26 5.41 -0.03
CA HIS A 114 -26.38 5.68 0.88
C HIS A 114 -27.49 6.57 0.27
N VAL A 115 -27.29 7.17 -0.90
CA VAL A 115 -28.25 8.12 -1.50
C VAL A 115 -29.20 7.46 -2.51
N LEU A 116 -28.93 6.23 -2.96
CA LEU A 116 -29.79 5.53 -3.92
C LEU A 116 -30.87 4.63 -3.29
N ASP A 117 -30.94 4.50 -1.97
CA ASP A 117 -31.92 3.62 -1.28
C ASP A 117 -33.09 4.34 -0.59
N TYR A 118 -33.26 5.66 -0.78
CA TYR A 118 -34.37 6.42 -0.17
C TYR A 118 -35.24 7.26 -1.13
N THR A 119 -35.17 7.07 -2.45
CA THR A 119 -36.04 7.81 -3.40
C THR A 119 -37.02 6.97 -4.21
N CYS A 120 -37.23 5.71 -3.84
CA CYS A 120 -38.42 4.95 -4.27
C CYS A 120 -39.36 4.77 -3.08
N ASN A 121 -40.31 5.72 -2.89
CA ASN A 121 -41.67 5.53 -2.34
C ASN A 121 -42.20 6.78 -1.62
N VAL A 122 -42.54 7.86 -2.33
CA VAL A 122 -43.70 8.70 -1.96
C VAL A 122 -44.29 9.35 -3.22
N LEU A 123 -45.01 8.56 -4.02
CA LEU A 123 -46.16 9.05 -4.78
C LEU A 123 -47.27 8.02 -4.61
N ARG A 124 -48.05 8.20 -3.55
CA ARG A 124 -49.44 7.74 -3.43
C ARG A 124 -50.29 8.97 -3.20
#